data_AF-A0A6G9CRK3-F1
#
_entry.id   AF-A0A6G9CRK3-F1
#
_cell.length_a   1.000
_cell.length_b   1.000
_cell.length_c   1.000
_cell.angle_alpha   90.00
_cell.angle_beta   90.00
_cell.angle_gamma   90.00
#
_symmetry.space_group_name_H-M   'P 1'
#
loop_
_entity.id
_entity.type
_entity.pdbx_description
1 polymer ?
#
loop_
_entity_poly.entity_id
_entity_poly.type
_entity_poly.pdbx_seq_one_letter_code
_entity_poly.pdbx_strand_id
1 'polypeptide(L)' 'MSGYQSLHDLIADHTGQDLDTNQIEGLANAIITEWLPTELKAVNDAAEQARKQLAKARADLEQHLMTANMPNVGGAM' A
#
# COMPACT_ATOMS: atom_id res chain seq x y z
N MET A 1 -9.42 13.63 -17.60
CA MET A 1 -8.13 13.35 -16.94
C MET A 1 -7.36 14.63 -16.90
N SER A 2 -7.16 15.19 -15.72
CA SER A 2 -6.26 16.34 -15.54
C SER A 2 -4.87 15.97 -16.09
N GLY A 3 -4.19 16.88 -16.78
CA GLY A 3 -2.93 16.58 -17.50
C GLY A 3 -1.72 16.21 -16.62
N TYR A 4 -1.93 15.94 -15.33
CA TYR A 4 -0.91 15.63 -14.34
C TYR A 4 -0.66 14.11 -14.25
N GLN A 5 0.59 13.72 -13.96
CA GLN A 5 0.97 12.31 -13.85
C GLN A 5 0.69 11.72 -12.47
N SER A 6 0.67 12.56 -11.42
CA SER A 6 0.37 12.14 -10.06
C SER A 6 -0.39 13.22 -9.28
N LEU A 7 -1.03 12.82 -8.18
CA LEU A 7 -1.62 13.75 -7.20
C LEU A 7 -0.55 14.70 -6.62
N HIS A 8 0.68 14.22 -6.47
CA HIS A 8 1.80 15.04 -6.00
C HIS A 8 2.10 16.19 -6.96
N ASP A 9 2.12 15.93 -8.27
CA ASP A 9 2.38 16.95 -9.28
C ASP A 9 1.25 18.00 -9.30
N LEU A 10 0.00 17.56 -9.18
CA LEU A 10 -1.15 18.46 -9.08
C LEU A 10 -1.04 19.39 -7.86
N ILE A 11 -0.72 18.84 -6.69
CA ILE A 11 -0.58 19.61 -5.45
C ILE A 11 0.61 20.56 -5.55
N ALA A 12 1.76 20.09 -6.04
CA ALA A 12 2.97 20.89 -6.16
C ALA A 12 2.77 22.13 -7.05
N ASP A 13 2.07 21.97 -8.18
CA ASP A 13 1.79 23.05 -9.11
C ASP A 13 0.89 24.14 -8.50
N HIS A 14 -0.03 23.75 -7.62
CA HIS A 14 -0.97 24.67 -6.96
C HIS A 14 -0.50 25.13 -5.56
N THR A 15 0.64 24.65 -5.08
CA THR A 15 1.15 25.01 -3.76
C THR A 15 1.62 26.46 -3.75
N GLY A 16 1.09 27.26 -2.81
CA GLY A 16 1.47 28.67 -2.67
C GLY A 16 0.82 29.60 -3.69
N GLN A 17 -0.06 29.08 -4.55
CA GLN A 17 -0.92 29.92 -5.37
C GLN A 17 -2.06 30.50 -4.52
N ASP A 18 -2.40 31.76 -4.77
CA ASP A 18 -3.57 32.40 -4.15
C ASP A 18 -4.80 32.03 -4.97
N LEU A 19 -5.45 30.94 -4.56
CA LEU A 19 -6.59 30.34 -5.28
C LEU A 19 -7.90 30.95 -4.78
N ASP A 20 -8.79 31.29 -5.72
CA ASP A 20 -10.16 31.67 -5.36
C ASP A 20 -11.01 30.46 -4.96
N THR A 21 -12.18 30.72 -4.38
CA THR A 21 -13.07 29.66 -3.87
C THR A 21 -13.49 28.65 -4.95
N ASN A 22 -13.73 29.10 -6.18
CA ASN A 22 -14.14 28.21 -7.27
C ASN A 22 -12.99 27.30 -7.71
N GLN A 23 -11.77 27.84 -7.72
CA GLN A 23 -10.56 27.07 -8.02
C GLN A 23 -10.28 26.02 -6.94
N ILE A 24 -10.45 26.38 -5.66
CA ILE A 24 -10.33 25.45 -4.53
C ILE A 24 -11.36 24.32 -4.64
N GLU A 25 -12.62 24.65 -4.91
CA GLU A 25 -13.68 23.65 -5.08
C GLU A 25 -13.43 22.73 -6.28
N GLY A 26 -12.98 23.29 -7.40
CA GLY A 26 -12.60 22.52 -8.59
C GLY A 26 -11.44 21.56 -8.30
N LEU A 27 -10.40 22.03 -7.59
CA LEU A 27 -9.25 21.22 -7.22
C LEU A 27 -9.65 20.11 -6.24
N ALA A 28 -10.45 20.42 -5.22
CA ALA A 28 -10.95 19.45 -4.27
C ALA A 28 -11.78 18.36 -4.95
N ASN A 29 -12.68 18.74 -5.87
CA ASN A 29 -13.46 17.78 -6.64
C ASN A 29 -12.58 16.89 -7.51
N ALA A 30 -11.58 17.45 -8.19
CA ALA A 30 -10.63 16.66 -8.99
C ALA A 30 -9.87 15.66 -8.10
N ILE A 31 -9.39 16.08 -6.94
CA ILE A 31 -8.72 15.19 -5.97
C ILE A 31 -9.64 14.07 -5.52
N ILE A 32 -10.87 14.38 -5.08
CA ILE A 32 -11.82 13.40 -4.54
C ILE A 32 -12.25 12.38 -5.61
N THR A 33 -12.49 12.84 -6.84
CA THR A 33 -13.09 12.01 -7.89
C THR A 33 -12.07 11.26 -8.73
N GLU A 34 -10.93 11.88 -9.06
CA GLU A 34 -9.94 11.29 -9.96
C GLU A 34 -8.80 10.59 -9.20
N TRP A 35 -8.35 11.16 -8.08
CA TRP A 35 -7.10 10.76 -7.43
C TRP A 35 -7.31 9.89 -6.19
N LEU A 36 -8.24 10.27 -5.31
CA LEU A 36 -8.51 9.59 -4.04
C LEU A 36 -8.80 8.08 -4.21
N PRO A 37 -9.61 7.63 -5.20
CA PRO A 37 -9.88 6.20 -5.37
C PRO A 37 -8.63 5.40 -5.72
N THR A 38 -7.74 5.97 -6.54
CA THR A 38 -6.49 5.33 -6.97
C THR A 38 -5.51 5.21 -5.80
N GLU A 39 -5.34 6.28 -5.03
CA GLU A 39 -4.50 6.29 -3.82
C GLU A 39 -5.02 5.30 -2.77
N LEU A 40 -6.34 5.28 -2.52
CA LEU A 40 -6.96 4.33 -1.60
C LEU A 40 -6.75 2.88 -2.03
N LYS A 41 -6.86 2.60 -3.33
CA LYS A 41 -6.59 1.27 -3.87
C LYS A 41 -5.13 0.88 -3.67
N ALA A 42 -4.19 1.77 -3.97
CA ALA A 42 -2.76 1.51 -3.79
C ALA A 42 -2.41 1.18 -2.33
N VAL A 43 -2.97 1.93 -1.38
CA VAL A 43 -2.80 1.67 0.07
C VAL A 43 -3.39 0.31 0.46
N ASN A 44 -4.58 -0.03 -0.03
CA ASN A 44 -5.22 -1.32 0.26
C ASN A 44 -4.43 -2.49 -0.32
N ASP A 45 -3.95 -2.38 -1.56
CA ASP A 45 -3.15 -3.40 -2.22
C ASP A 45 -1.84 -3.63 -1.46
N ALA A 46 -1.16 -2.55 -1.05
CA ALA A 46 0.04 -2.64 -0.23
C ALA A 46 -0.22 -3.31 1.14
N ALA A 47 -1.33 -2.96 1.79
CA ALA A 47 -1.74 -3.57 3.05
C ALA A 47 -2.05 -5.08 2.88
N GLU A 48 -2.69 -5.47 1.79
CA GLU A 48 -2.98 -6.87 1.48
C GLU A 48 -1.69 -7.66 1.20
N GLN A 49 -0.75 -7.09 0.45
CA GLN A 49 0.56 -7.70 0.21
C GLN A 49 1.34 -7.90 1.50
N ALA A 50 1.37 -6.89 2.39
CA ALA A 50 2.02 -6.99 3.69
C ALA A 50 1.41 -8.13 4.54
N ARG A 51 0.08 -8.27 4.55
CA ARG A 51 -0.61 -9.38 5.24
C ARG A 51 -0.22 -10.74 4.65
N LYS A 52 -0.15 -10.87 3.32
CA LYS A 52 0.28 -12.11 2.65
C LYS A 52 1.71 -12.48 2.98
N GLN A 53 2.63 -11.51 2.99
CA GLN A 53 4.03 -11.74 3.36
C GLN A 53 4.16 -12.17 4.83
N LEU A 54 3.42 -11.55 5.74
CA LEU A 54 3.38 -11.94 7.14
C LEU A 54 2.84 -13.36 7.34
N ALA A 55 1.77 -13.73 6.62
CA ALA A 55 1.22 -15.07 6.66
C ALA A 55 2.22 -16.12 6.16
N LYS A 56 2.94 -15.82 5.07
CA LYS A 56 4.00 -16.69 4.54
C LYS A 56 5.13 -16.87 5.56
N ALA A 57 5.64 -15.77 6.13
CA ALA A 57 6.70 -15.81 7.13
C ALA A 57 6.31 -16.63 8.38
N ARG A 58 5.04 -16.56 8.80
CA ARG A 58 4.52 -17.40 9.89
C ARG A 58 4.50 -18.89 9.52
N ALA A 59 4.00 -19.24 8.33
CA ALA A 59 3.97 -20.62 7.87
C ALA A 59 5.39 -21.21 7.74
N ASP A 60 6.33 -20.45 7.17
CA ASP A 60 7.73 -20.84 7.05
C ASP A 60 8.37 -21.07 8.43
N LEU A 61 8.05 -20.23 9.41
CA LEU A 61 8.52 -20.38 10.80
C LEU A 61 7.93 -21.62 11.49
N GLU A 62 6.63 -21.86 11.35
CA GLU A 62 5.97 -23.05 11.89
C GLU A 62 6.57 -24.34 11.31
N GLN A 63 6.81 -24.37 9.99
CA GLN A 63 7.46 -25.50 9.34
C GLN A 63 8.88 -25.73 9.88
N HIS A 64 9.68 -24.67 10.04
CA HIS A 64 11.01 -24.78 10.62
C HIS A 64 11.00 -25.27 12.07
N LEU A 65 10.03 -24.85 12.88
CA LEU A 65 9.89 -25.33 14.26
C LEU A 65 9.46 -26.80 14.30
N MET A 66 8.57 -27.24 13.41
CA MET A 66 8.19 -28.65 13.29
C MET A 66 9.35 -29.53 12.85
N THR A 67 10.16 -29.10 11.88
CA THR A 67 11.34 -29.87 11.44
C THR A 67 12.46 -29.86 12.46
N ALA A 68 12.67 -28.76 13.19
CA ALA A 68 13.65 -28.68 14.27
C ALA A 68 13.28 -29.54 15.48
N ASN A 69 11.98 -29.73 15.75
CA ASN A 69 11.48 -30.55 16.86
C ASN A 69 11.18 -32.00 16.47
N MET A 70 11.49 -32.44 15.24
CA MET A 70 11.48 -33.88 14.95
C MET A 70 12.59 -34.54 15.76
N PRO A 71 12.28 -35.49 16.67
CA PRO A 71 13.32 -36.27 17.32
C PRO A 71 14.12 -36.95 16.22
N ASN A 72 15.45 -36.92 16.34
CA ASN A 72 16.35 -37.56 15.39
C ASN A 72 16.15 -39.09 15.44
N VAL A 73 15.15 -39.63 14.74
CA VAL A 73 14.81 -41.07 14.73
C VAL A 73 15.77 -41.88 13.83
N GLY A 74 16.99 -41.39 13.61
CA GLY A 74 17.98 -42.02 12.72
C GLY A 74 19.38 -42.17 13.31
N GLY A 75 19.56 -41.94 14.61
CA GLY A 75 20.88 -41.89 15.26
C GLY A 75 21.08 -42.87 16.41
N ALA A 76 20.45 -44.05 16.39
CA ALA A 76 20.80 -45.16 17.27
C ALA A 76 20.15 -46.46 16.78
N MET A 77 20.70 -47.08 15.73
CA MET A 77 20.84 -48.54 15.56
C MET A 77 22.00 -48.80 14.59
#